data_AF-A0A401WVN8-F1
#
_entry.id   AF-A0A401WVN8-F1
#
_cell.length_a   1.000
_cell.length_b   1.000
_cell.length_c   1.000
_cell.angle_alpha   90.00
_cell.angle_beta   90.00
_cell.angle_gamma   90.00
#
_symmetry.space_group_name_H-M   'P 1'
#
loop_
_entity.id
_entity.type
_entity.pdbx_description
1 polymer ?
#
loop_
_entity_poly.entity_id
_entity_poly.type
_entity_poly.pdbx_seq_one_letter_code
_entity_poly.pdbx_strand_id
1 'polypeptide(L)' 'MCENLLTLKQVCERVSMSPSYVRLLIRNDKFPPATHKISPRTVRWLESTVTEWIQLNAKNNN' A
#
# COMPACT_ATOMS: atom_id res chain seq x y z
N MET A 1 -0.59 16.81 12.70
CA MET A 1 -1.02 16.30 11.38
C MET A 1 -1.53 14.89 11.60
N CYS A 2 -2.83 14.62 11.43
CA CYS A 2 -3.38 13.29 11.66
C CYS A 2 -2.99 12.38 10.50
N GLU A 3 -2.16 11.37 10.74
CA GLU A 3 -1.79 10.41 9.72
C GLU A 3 -2.95 9.46 9.44
N ASN A 4 -3.49 9.51 8.23
CA ASN A 4 -4.57 8.61 7.83
C ASN A 4 -4.02 7.22 7.53
N LEU A 5 -4.67 6.21 8.12
CA LEU A 5 -4.36 4.82 7.87
C LEU A 5 -5.33 4.25 6.83
N LEU A 6 -4.78 3.80 5.71
CA LEU A 6 -5.53 3.18 4.62
C LEU A 6 -5.71 1.69 4.88
N THR A 7 -6.92 1.21 4.62
CA THR A 7 -7.26 -0.22 4.55
C THR A 7 -6.79 -0.81 3.21
N LEU A 8 -6.68 -2.15 3.13
CA LEU A 8 -6.33 -2.83 1.88
C LEU A 8 -7.25 -2.41 0.72
N LYS A 9 -8.55 -2.20 0.97
CA LYS A 9 -9.51 -1.74 -0.04
C LYS A 9 -9.12 -0.37 -0.60
N GLN A 10 -8.86 0.60 0.27
CA GLN A 10 -8.47 1.96 -0.12
C GLN A 10 -7.11 1.97 -0.83
N VAL A 11 -6.17 1.14 -0.38
CA VAL A 11 -4.89 0.96 -1.08
C VAL A 11 -5.14 0.46 -2.50
N CYS A 12 -5.95 -0.58 -2.67
CA CYS A 12 -6.29 -1.12 -3.99
C CYS A 12 -6.93 -0.07 -4.92
N GLU A 13 -7.83 0.75 -4.39
CA GLU A 13 -8.44 1.87 -5.14
C GLU A 13 -7.40 2.92 -5.55
N ARG A 14 -6.44 3.24 -4.68
CA ARG A 14 -5.37 4.23 -4.93
C ARG A 14 -4.37 3.76 -5.98
N VAL A 15 -3.94 2.50 -5.91
CA VAL A 15 -3.00 1.93 -6.88
C VAL A 15 -3.69 1.37 -8.12
N SER A 16 -5.02 1.39 -8.18
CA SER A 16 -5.83 0.76 -9.25
C SER A 16 -5.43 -0.70 -9.51
N MET A 17 -5.13 -1.44 -8.43
CA MET A 17 -4.67 -2.83 -8.49
C MET A 17 -5.60 -3.76 -7.70
N SER A 18 -5.64 -5.03 -8.10
CA SER A 18 -6.41 -6.03 -7.37
C SER A 18 -5.78 -6.36 -6.02
N PRO A 19 -6.57 -6.76 -5.01
CA PRO A 19 -6.05 -7.14 -3.68
C PRO A 19 -5.05 -8.30 -3.73
N SER A 20 -5.23 -9.24 -4.66
CA SER A 20 -4.32 -10.35 -4.87
C SER A 20 -2.99 -9.89 -5.45
N TYR A 21 -3.00 -8.91 -6.36
CA TYR A 21 -1.78 -8.33 -6.92
C TYR A 21 -1.02 -7.51 -5.88
N VAL A 22 -1.71 -6.70 -5.07
CA VAL A 22 -1.09 -5.98 -3.94
C VAL A 22 -0.44 -6.96 -2.96
N ARG A 23 -1.12 -8.06 -2.59
CA ARG A 23 -0.54 -9.13 -1.76
C ARG A 23 0.69 -9.78 -2.39
N LEU A 24 0.68 -9.99 -3.70
CA LEU A 24 1.84 -10.51 -4.44
C LEU A 24 3.01 -9.53 -4.39
N LEU A 25 2.77 -8.24 -4.59
CA LEU A 25 3.80 -7.22 -4.51
C LEU A 25 4.40 -7.11 -3.10
N ILE A 26 3.58 -7.23 -2.05
CA ILE A 26 4.05 -7.29 -0.66
C ILE A 26 4.96 -8.52 -0.46
N ARG A 27 4.58 -9.68 -1.00
CA ARG A 27 5.39 -10.91 -0.91
C ARG A 27 6.71 -10.79 -1.67
N ASN A 28 6.73 -10.02 -2.75
CA ASN A 28 7.90 -9.81 -3.59
C ASN A 28 8.76 -8.61 -3.14
N ASP A 29 8.50 -8.04 -1.96
CA ASP A 29 9.15 -6.83 -1.44
C ASP A 29 9.08 -5.60 -2.39
N LYS A 30 8.09 -5.61 -3.31
CA LYS A 30 7.83 -4.55 -4.29
C LYS A 30 6.78 -3.55 -3.83
N PHE A 31 6.13 -3.78 -2.69
CA PHE A 31 5.15 -2.88 -2.10
C PHE A 31 5.46 -2.68 -0.62
N PRO A 32 5.28 -1.47 -0.07
CA PRO A 32 5.57 -1.21 1.33
C PRO A 32 4.81 -2.17 2.26
N PRO A 33 5.48 -2.73 3.27
CA PRO A 33 4.82 -3.58 4.24
C PRO A 33 3.76 -2.78 5.00
N ALA A 34 2.71 -3.46 5.44
CA ALA A 34 1.68 -2.83 6.26
C ALA A 34 2.28 -2.28 7.55
N THR A 35 2.23 -0.97 7.73
CA THR A 35 2.79 -0.25 8.87
C THR A 35 2.08 -0.62 10.18
N HIS A 36 0.77 -0.85 10.12
CA HIS A 36 -0.04 -1.20 11.30
C HIS A 36 -0.77 -2.52 11.10
N LYS A 37 -0.34 -3.55 11.83
CA LYS A 37 -1.06 -4.83 11.95
C LYS A 37 -1.96 -4.74 13.18
N ILE A 38 -3.25 -4.46 12.97
CA ILE A 38 -4.24 -4.42 14.05
C ILE A 38 -4.62 -5.86 14.46
N SER A 39 -4.63 -6.78 13.49
CA SER A 39 -4.85 -8.21 13.73
C SER A 39 -4.12 -9.04 12.66
N PRO A 40 -4.01 -10.37 12.81
CA PRO A 40 -3.43 -11.24 11.79
C PRO A 40 -4.08 -11.11 10.40
N ARG A 41 -5.34 -10.65 10.35
CA ARG A 41 -6.10 -10.43 9.11
C ARG A 41 -6.34 -8.96 8.77
N THR A 42 -6.10 -8.05 9.72
CA THR A 42 -6.38 -6.63 9.58
C THR A 42 -5.07 -5.85 9.54
N VAL A 43 -4.72 -5.43 8.34
CA VAL A 43 -3.52 -4.66 8.03
C VAL A 43 -3.91 -3.27 7.53
N ARG A 44 -3.11 -2.27 7.91
CA ARG A 44 -3.25 -0.88 7.48
C ARG A 44 -1.91 -0.29 7.07
N TRP A 45 -1.98 0.66 6.14
CA TRP A 45 -0.84 1.40 5.62
C TRP A 45 -0.98 2.88 5.93
N LEU A 46 0.15 3.56 6.12
CA LEU A 46 0.15 5.01 6.12
C LEU A 46 -0.16 5.54 4.72
N GLU A 47 -1.07 6.51 4.64
CA GLU A 47 -1.39 7.21 3.40
C GLU A 47 -0.14 7.81 2.73
N SER A 48 0.77 8.38 3.52
CA SER A 48 2.03 8.95 3.04
C SER A 48 2.89 7.91 2.34
N THR A 49 3.11 6.75 2.97
CA THR A 49 3.92 5.65 2.40
C THR A 49 3.34 5.12 1.09
N VAL A 50 2.01 4.98 1.00
CA VAL A 50 1.35 4.52 -0.23
C VAL A 50 1.52 5.57 -1.34
N THR A 51 1.42 6.85 -1.00
CA THR A 51 1.56 7.96 -1.94
C THR A 51 2.99 8.07 -2.47
N GLU A 52 3.99 7.97 -1.59
CA GLU A 52 5.40 7.93 -1.96
C GLU A 52 5.71 6.76 -2.90
N TRP A 53 5.17 5.57 -2.61
CA TRP A 53 5.34 4.41 -3.46
C TRP A 53 4.75 4.64 -4.86
N ILE A 54 3.55 5.22 -4.96
CA ILE A 54 2.92 5.56 -6.24
C ILE A 54 3.81 6.51 -7.03
N GLN A 55 4.36 7.54 -6.38
CA GLN A 55 5.24 8.52 -7.03
C GLN A 55 6.55 7.89 -7.51
N LEU A 56 7.15 7.00 -6.72
CA LEU A 56 8.36 6.27 -7.10
C LEU A 56 8.10 5.36 -8.31
N ASN A 57 7.00 4.61 -8.30
CA ASN A 57 6.65 3.72 -9.42
C ASN A 57 6.24 4.49 -10.67
N ALA A 58 5.64 5.67 -10.53
CA ALA A 58 5.37 6.57 -11.65
C ALA A 58 6.67 7.09 -12.28
N LYS A 59 7.67 7.44 -11.46
CA LYS A 59 8.99 7.89 -11.92
C LYS A 59 9.80 6.81 -12.64
N ASN A 60 9.73 5.56 -12.20
CA ASN A 60 10.48 4.45 -12.80
C ASN A 60 10.01 4.07 -14.23
N ASN A 61 8.85 4.57 -14.69
CA ASN A 61 8.30 4.30 -16.02
C ASN A 61 8.62 5.41 -17.05
N ASN A 62 9.55 6.32 -16.76
CA ASN A 62 9.96 7.43 -17.63
C ASN A 62 11.49 7.50 -17.73
#